data_AF-A0AAW5HQ53-F1
#
_entry.id   AF-A0AAW5HQ53-F1
#
_cell.length_a   1.000
_cell.length_b   1.000
_cell.length_c   1.000
_cell.angle_alpha   90.00
_cell.angle_beta   90.00
_cell.angle_gamma   90.00
#
_symmetry.space_group_name_H-M   'P 1'
#
loop_
_entity.id
_entity.type
_entity.pdbx_description
1 polymer ?
#
loop_
_entity_poly.entity_id
_entity_poly.type
_entity_poly.pdbx_seq_one_letter_code
_entity_poly.pdbx_strand_id
1 'polypeptide(L)'
;MTTIALVVFAAVITLLFAWAYFTAQRLHRLHIRLDRSRDALQAALDQRCAVIAALYPEMREECRIIESLRLTPVDVEERLQSEQEMRKHIERQGSMLPADIDAADTRVAIALRFYNDAVSDVRSLRLRPAVRLLRLGGTAALPAFASLSL
;
A
#
# COMPACT_ATOMS: atom_id res chain seq x y z
N MET A 1 -5.42 -51.32 -15.30
CA MET A 1 -6.29 -50.17 -15.60
C MET A 1 -6.64 -49.39 -14.34
N THR A 2 -7.22 -50.01 -13.31
CA THR A 2 -7.61 -49.36 -12.04
C THR A 2 -6.44 -48.82 -11.23
N THR A 3 -5.34 -49.57 -11.09
CA THR A 3 -4.13 -49.13 -10.40
C THR A 3 -3.49 -47.91 -11.06
N ILE A 4 -3.37 -47.92 -12.39
CA ILE A 4 -2.86 -46.78 -13.16
C ILE A 4 -3.75 -45.56 -12.96
N ALA A 5 -5.07 -45.73 -13.00
CA ALA A 5 -6.01 -44.64 -12.76
C ALA A 5 -5.87 -44.04 -11.35
N LEU A 6 -5.70 -44.88 -10.31
CA LEU A 6 -5.47 -44.43 -8.94
C LEU A 6 -4.13 -43.69 -8.78
N VAL A 7 -3.07 -44.18 -9.42
CA VAL A 7 -1.75 -43.53 -9.39
C VAL A 7 -1.80 -42.17 -10.09
N VAL A 8 -2.43 -42.08 -11.26
CA VAL A 8 -2.60 -40.81 -11.98
C VAL A 8 -3.44 -39.83 -11.14
N PHE A 9 -4.53 -40.31 -10.55
CA PHE A 9 -5.38 -39.48 -9.70
C PHE A 9 -4.62 -38.96 -8.47
N ALA A 10 -3.88 -39.82 -7.78
CA ALA A 10 -3.03 -39.42 -6.66
C ALA A 10 -1.97 -38.39 -7.09
N ALA A 11 -1.30 -38.61 -8.22
CA ALA A 11 -0.31 -37.67 -8.75
C ALA A 11 -0.93 -36.30 -9.08
N VAL A 12 -2.11 -36.27 -9.71
CA VAL A 12 -2.86 -35.04 -9.98
C VAL A 12 -3.22 -34.31 -8.69
N ILE A 13 -3.71 -35.03 -7.68
CA ILE A 13 -4.02 -34.46 -6.37
C ILE A 13 -2.78 -33.85 -5.71
N THR A 14 -1.66 -34.57 -5.69
CA THR A 14 -0.41 -34.07 -5.10
C THR A 14 0.06 -32.80 -5.81
N LEU A 15 -0.05 -32.76 -7.14
CA LEU A 15 0.34 -31.61 -7.94
C LEU A 15 -0.58 -30.40 -7.69
N LEU A 16 -1.89 -30.63 -7.52
CA LEU A 16 -2.85 -29.61 -7.11
C LEU A 16 -2.54 -29.05 -5.71
N PHE A 17 -2.23 -29.90 -4.73
CA PHE A 17 -1.85 -29.45 -3.39
C PHE A 17 -0.56 -28.65 -3.38
N ALA A 18 0.47 -29.11 -4.11
CA ALA A 18 1.74 -28.39 -4.24
C ALA A 18 1.54 -27.02 -4.91
N TRP A 19 0.70 -26.96 -5.95
CA TRP A 19 0.35 -25.72 -6.64
C TRP A 19 -0.43 -24.75 -5.74
N ALA A 20 -1.39 -25.24 -4.96
CA ALA A 20 -2.14 -24.45 -3.99
C ALA A 20 -1.22 -23.88 -2.90
N TYR A 21 -0.31 -24.71 -2.37
CA TYR A 21 0.68 -24.30 -1.37
C TYR A 21 1.61 -23.20 -1.89
N PHE A 22 2.15 -23.35 -3.11
CA PHE A 22 3.00 -22.32 -3.72
C PHE A 22 2.24 -21.00 -3.94
N THR A 23 0.98 -21.08 -4.36
CA THR A 23 0.12 -19.92 -4.56
C THR A 23 -0.16 -19.20 -3.24
N ALA A 24 -0.47 -19.94 -2.17
CA ALA A 24 -0.67 -19.38 -0.83
C ALA A 24 0.59 -18.66 -0.32
N GLN A 25 1.76 -19.28 -0.48
CA GLN A 25 3.02 -18.70 -0.06
C GLN A 25 3.38 -17.42 -0.82
N ARG A 26 3.07 -17.40 -2.13
CA ARG A 26 3.25 -16.20 -2.96
C ARG A 26 2.33 -15.07 -2.52
N LEU A 27 1.07 -15.38 -2.20
CA LEU A 27 0.09 -14.39 -1.71
C LEU A 27 0.51 -13.80 -0.35
N HIS A 28 1.01 -14.65 0.56
CA HIS A 28 1.50 -14.21 1.86
C HIS A 28 2.68 -13.22 1.73
N ARG A 29 3.66 -13.54 0.87
CA ARG A 29 4.79 -12.63 0.61
C ARG A 29 4.35 -11.28 0.04
N LEU A 30 3.33 -11.27 -0.83
CA LEU A 30 2.79 -10.02 -1.39
C LEU A 30 2.06 -9.17 -0.34
N HIS A 31 1.28 -9.78 0.55
CA HIS A 31 0.64 -9.05 1.66
C HIS A 31 1.67 -8.38 2.56
N ILE A 32 2.70 -9.14 2.97
CA ILE A 32 3.75 -8.56 3.83
C ILE A 32 4.46 -7.40 3.11
N ARG A 33 4.69 -7.49 1.79
CA ARG A 33 5.31 -6.40 1.03
C ARG A 33 4.40 -5.17 0.96
N LEU A 34 3.10 -5.36 0.79
CA LEU A 34 2.10 -4.27 0.80
C LEU A 34 2.01 -3.60 2.17
N ASP A 35 2.00 -4.38 3.25
CA ASP A 35 1.95 -3.83 4.61
C ASP A 35 3.19 -2.99 4.88
N ARG A 36 4.38 -3.49 4.52
CA ARG A 36 5.64 -2.74 4.64
C ARG A 36 5.67 -1.47 3.79
N SER A 37 5.14 -1.49 2.56
CA SER A 37 5.11 -0.29 1.72
C SER A 37 4.13 0.76 2.25
N ARG A 38 3.00 0.33 2.82
CA ARG A 38 2.04 1.19 3.51
C ARG A 38 2.66 1.82 4.76
N ASP A 39 3.36 1.04 5.59
CA ASP A 39 4.02 1.54 6.79
C ASP A 39 5.14 2.55 6.43
N ALA A 40 5.88 2.29 5.34
CA ALA A 40 6.87 3.22 4.82
C ALA A 40 6.24 4.53 4.30
N LEU A 41 5.08 4.46 3.63
CA LEU A 41 4.32 5.63 3.22
C LEU A 41 3.84 6.43 4.43
N GLN A 42 3.33 5.76 5.48
CA GLN A 42 2.91 6.42 6.70
C GLN A 42 4.08 7.17 7.37
N ALA A 43 5.23 6.52 7.51
CA ALA A 43 6.41 7.15 8.09
C ALA A 43 6.89 8.36 7.26
N ALA A 44 6.79 8.31 5.93
CA ALA A 44 7.16 9.43 5.07
C ALA A 44 6.21 10.64 5.25
N LEU A 45 4.90 10.39 5.38
CA LEU A 45 3.91 11.44 5.65
C LEU A 45 4.09 12.04 7.05
N ASP A 46 4.26 11.19 8.07
CA ASP A 46 4.51 11.62 9.46
C ASP A 46 5.78 12.48 9.55
N GLN A 47 6.85 12.09 8.86
CA GLN A 47 8.08 12.88 8.76
C GLN A 47 7.84 14.24 8.09
N ARG A 48 7.01 14.31 7.04
CA ARG A 48 6.67 15.56 6.37
C ARG A 48 5.89 16.50 7.30
N CYS A 49 4.87 15.99 8.00
CA CYS A 49 4.15 16.74 9.03
C CYS A 49 5.10 17.27 10.10
N ALA A 50 6.06 16.46 10.56
CA ALA A 50 7.03 16.89 11.56
C ALA A 50 7.94 18.03 11.07
N VAL A 51 8.40 17.98 9.81
CA VAL A 51 9.19 19.05 9.18
C VAL A 51 8.36 20.33 9.03
N ILE A 52 7.12 20.23 8.55
CA ILE A 52 6.21 21.37 8.40
C ILE A 52 5.92 22.01 9.76
N ALA A 53 5.60 21.21 10.78
CA ALA A 53 5.33 21.65 12.15
C ALA A 53 6.54 22.32 12.84
N ALA A 54 7.76 21.96 12.41
CA ALA A 54 8.99 22.59 12.88
C ALA A 54 9.22 23.97 12.23
N LEU A 55 8.91 24.10 10.93
CA LEU A 55 9.12 25.32 10.15
C LEU A 55 7.99 26.34 10.29
N TYR A 56 6.74 25.87 10.42
CA TYR A 56 5.51 26.66 10.53
C TYR A 56 4.79 26.31 11.83
N PRO A 57 5.10 26.98 12.95
CA PRO A 57 4.49 26.70 14.25
C PRO A 57 2.96 26.79 14.26
N GLU A 58 2.39 27.64 13.41
CA GLU A 58 0.95 27.80 13.19
C GLU A 58 0.28 26.54 12.63
N MET A 59 1.02 25.69 11.90
CA MET A 59 0.52 24.45 11.29
C MET A 59 0.62 23.24 12.22
N ARG A 60 1.14 23.39 13.46
CA ARG A 60 1.35 22.26 14.39
C ARG A 60 0.07 21.51 14.73
N GLU A 61 -1.02 22.23 14.96
CA GLU A 61 -2.30 21.61 15.31
C GLU A 61 -2.90 20.87 14.11
N GLU A 62 -2.82 21.48 12.92
CA GLU A 62 -3.23 20.84 11.67
C GLU A 62 -2.41 19.57 11.43
N CYS A 63 -1.08 19.63 11.51
CA CYS A 63 -0.20 18.46 11.39
C CYS A 63 -0.57 17.34 12.38
N ARG A 64 -0.90 17.68 13.64
CA ARG A 64 -1.30 16.69 14.65
C ARG A 64 -2.62 16.01 14.31
N ILE A 65 -3.60 16.78 13.82
CA ILE A 65 -4.89 16.23 13.35
C ILE A 65 -4.65 15.27 12.20
N ILE A 66 -3.84 15.66 11.21
CA ILE A 66 -3.59 14.82 10.04
C ILE A 66 -2.79 13.57 10.46
N GLU A 67 -1.81 13.67 11.38
CA GLU A 67 -1.04 12.51 11.90
C GLU A 67 -1.93 11.46 12.61
N SER A 68 -3.04 11.92 13.21
CA SER A 68 -4.03 11.02 13.82
C SER A 68 -4.77 10.15 12.79
N LEU A 69 -4.83 10.58 11.53
CA LEU A 69 -5.39 9.82 10.41
C LEU A 69 -4.36 8.78 9.94
N ARG A 70 -4.50 7.55 10.40
CA ARG A 70 -3.62 6.43 10.03
C ARG A 70 -4.03 5.82 8.69
N LEU A 71 -3.03 5.39 7.90
CA LEU A 71 -3.29 4.69 6.64
C LEU A 71 -3.85 3.30 6.93
N THR A 72 -5.10 3.04 6.55
CA THR A 72 -5.70 1.71 6.67
C THR A 72 -5.71 0.98 5.31
N PRO A 73 -5.81 -0.35 5.28
CA PRO A 73 -5.88 -1.08 4.00
C PRO A 73 -7.10 -0.74 3.14
N VAL A 74 -8.12 -0.15 3.76
CA VAL A 74 -9.41 0.20 3.12
C VAL A 74 -9.47 1.69 2.81
N ASP A 75 -8.96 2.52 3.72
CA ASP A 75 -9.00 3.97 3.63
C ASP A 75 -7.60 4.55 3.74
N VAL A 76 -7.06 4.90 2.57
CA VAL A 76 -5.82 5.68 2.42
C VAL A 76 -6.10 7.10 1.97
N GLU A 77 -7.31 7.35 1.46
CA GLU A 77 -7.65 8.57 0.74
C GLU A 77 -7.89 9.71 1.72
N GLU A 78 -8.54 9.46 2.85
CA GLU A 78 -8.81 10.49 3.87
C GLU A 78 -7.53 11.21 4.33
N ARG A 79 -6.49 10.43 4.71
CA ARG A 79 -5.18 10.97 5.12
C ARG A 79 -4.51 11.73 3.97
N LEU A 80 -4.55 11.21 2.74
CA LEU A 80 -3.91 11.84 1.57
C LEU A 80 -4.59 13.15 1.16
N GLN A 81 -5.92 13.22 1.28
CA GLN A 81 -6.67 14.45 1.02
C GLN A 81 -6.33 15.53 2.03
N SER A 82 -6.30 15.21 3.32
CA SER A 82 -5.90 16.16 4.36
C SER A 82 -4.44 16.63 4.18
N GLU A 83 -3.54 15.72 3.81
CA GLU A 83 -2.15 16.04 3.46
C GLU A 83 -2.04 16.98 2.24
N GLN A 84 -2.89 16.80 1.24
CA GLN A 84 -2.92 17.64 0.05
C GLN A 84 -3.47 19.04 0.35
N GLU A 85 -4.52 19.15 1.16
CA GLU A 85 -5.07 20.44 1.58
C GLU A 85 -4.08 21.23 2.43
N MET A 86 -3.39 20.58 3.37
CA MET A 86 -2.31 21.19 4.14
C MET A 86 -1.20 21.73 3.21
N ARG A 87 -0.80 20.95 2.20
CA ARG A 87 0.23 21.38 1.26
C ARG A 87 -0.19 22.58 0.43
N LYS A 88 -1.45 22.61 -0.05
CA LYS A 88 -2.03 23.78 -0.72
C LYS A 88 -2.06 25.02 0.19
N HIS A 89 -2.30 24.84 1.48
CA HIS A 89 -2.27 25.93 2.46
C HIS A 89 -0.87 26.57 2.52
N ILE A 90 0.18 25.76 2.57
CA ILE A 90 1.59 26.21 2.60
C ILE A 90 1.96 26.89 1.28
N GLU A 91 1.61 26.30 0.13
CA GLU A 91 1.88 26.89 -1.19
C GLU A 91 1.22 28.27 -1.37
N ARG A 92 0.06 28.51 -0.74
CA ARG A 92 -0.58 29.84 -0.74
C ARG A 92 0.13 30.86 0.15
N GLN A 93 0.85 30.42 1.17
CA GLN A 93 1.55 31.30 2.11
C GLN A 93 2.93 31.77 1.62
N GLY A 94 3.60 31.02 0.74
CA GLY A 94 4.95 31.40 0.27
C GLY A 94 5.31 30.83 -1.10
N SER A 95 6.06 31.59 -1.90
CA SER A 95 6.46 31.19 -3.25
C SER A 95 7.71 30.30 -3.33
N MET A 96 8.47 30.14 -2.23
CA MET A 96 9.66 29.29 -2.18
C MET A 96 9.60 28.38 -0.95
N LEU A 97 9.41 27.08 -1.18
CA LEU A 97 9.44 26.08 -0.11
C LEU A 97 10.89 25.88 0.36
N PRO A 98 11.14 25.82 1.67
CA PRO A 98 12.44 25.43 2.22
C PRO A 98 12.88 24.05 1.69
N ALA A 99 14.19 23.88 1.47
CA ALA A 99 14.78 22.64 0.94
C ALA A 99 14.43 21.40 1.78
N ASP A 100 14.18 21.58 3.09
CA ASP A 100 13.77 20.49 3.98
C ASP A 100 12.38 19.93 3.64
N ILE A 101 11.45 20.79 3.17
CA ILE A 101 10.11 20.36 2.75
C ILE A 101 10.18 19.65 1.40
N ASP A 102 10.98 20.15 0.47
CA ASP A 102 11.18 19.51 -0.84
C ASP A 102 11.82 18.11 -0.70
N ALA A 103 12.78 17.97 0.22
CA ALA A 103 13.36 16.68 0.56
C ALA A 103 12.32 15.72 1.17
N ALA A 104 11.40 16.23 2.01
CA ALA A 104 10.31 15.44 2.58
C ALA A 104 9.30 15.02 1.49
N ASP A 105 8.92 15.93 0.59
CA ASP A 105 8.03 15.67 -0.54
C ASP A 105 8.60 14.61 -1.48
N THR A 106 9.90 14.68 -1.77
CA THR A 106 10.58 13.67 -2.59
C THR A 106 10.48 12.27 -1.95
N ARG A 107 10.64 12.16 -0.63
CA ARG A 107 10.49 10.88 0.08
C ARG A 107 9.06 10.35 0.01
N VAL A 108 8.08 11.23 0.16
CA VAL A 108 6.65 10.87 0.00
C VAL A 108 6.37 10.38 -1.42
N ALA A 109 6.88 11.07 -2.45
CA ALA A 109 6.73 10.66 -3.84
C ALA A 109 7.23 9.24 -4.10
N ILE A 110 8.42 8.93 -3.57
CA ILE A 110 9.05 7.62 -3.71
C ILE A 110 8.23 6.55 -2.97
N ALA A 111 7.82 6.83 -1.73
CA ALA A 111 7.02 5.89 -0.94
C ALA A 111 5.65 5.61 -1.59
N LEU A 112 5.00 6.64 -2.14
CA LEU A 112 3.72 6.53 -2.85
C LEU A 112 3.85 5.62 -4.07
N ARG A 113 4.93 5.77 -4.84
CA ARG A 113 5.20 4.88 -5.98
C ARG A 113 5.40 3.43 -5.56
N PHE A 114 6.21 3.17 -4.53
CA PHE A 114 6.41 1.82 -4.01
C PHE A 114 5.13 1.18 -3.47
N TYR A 115 4.27 1.98 -2.83
CA TYR A 115 2.95 1.54 -2.39
C TYR A 115 2.08 1.14 -3.59
N ASN A 116 1.96 2.01 -4.60
CA ASN A 116 1.16 1.74 -5.80
C ASN A 116 1.67 0.53 -6.61
N ASP A 117 2.99 0.33 -6.69
CA ASP A 117 3.60 -0.86 -7.31
C ASP A 117 3.19 -2.14 -6.55
N ALA A 118 3.23 -2.11 -5.21
CA ALA A 118 2.79 -3.24 -4.38
C ALA A 118 1.28 -3.52 -4.52
N VAL A 119 0.44 -2.48 -4.61
CA VAL A 119 -1.00 -2.60 -4.89
C VAL A 119 -1.24 -3.25 -6.25
N SER A 120 -0.49 -2.84 -7.27
CA SER A 120 -0.56 -3.41 -8.62
C SER A 120 -0.20 -4.90 -8.63
N ASP A 121 0.88 -5.29 -7.93
CA ASP A 121 1.30 -6.68 -7.80
C ASP A 121 0.21 -7.55 -7.15
N VAL A 122 -0.43 -7.06 -6.06
CA VAL A 122 -1.51 -7.77 -5.36
C VAL A 122 -2.76 -7.89 -6.23
N ARG A 123 -3.15 -6.81 -6.91
CA ARG A 123 -4.31 -6.79 -7.83
C ARG A 123 -4.10 -7.75 -9.01
N SER A 124 -2.92 -7.74 -9.64
CA SER A 124 -2.59 -8.62 -10.76
C SER A 124 -2.69 -10.11 -10.40
N LEU A 125 -2.33 -10.47 -9.15
CA LEU A 125 -2.40 -11.85 -8.68
C LEU A 125 -3.84 -12.28 -8.37
N ARG A 126 -4.65 -11.40 -7.76
CA ARG A 126 -6.07 -11.67 -7.46
C ARG A 126 -6.93 -11.80 -8.73
N LEU A 127 -6.53 -11.18 -9.83
CA LEU A 127 -7.22 -11.30 -11.12
C LEU A 127 -6.98 -12.64 -11.84
N ARG A 128 -6.00 -13.45 -11.41
CA ARG A 128 -5.73 -14.75 -12.06
C ARG A 128 -6.87 -15.75 -11.79
N PRO A 129 -7.43 -16.39 -12.83
CA PRO A 129 -8.60 -17.26 -12.71
C PRO A 129 -8.35 -18.44 -11.77
N ALA A 130 -7.11 -18.93 -11.70
CA ALA A 130 -6.72 -20.03 -10.84
C ALA A 130 -6.82 -19.68 -9.33
N VAL A 131 -6.49 -18.44 -8.94
CA VAL A 131 -6.62 -17.95 -7.55
C VAL A 131 -8.09 -17.68 -7.21
N ARG A 132 -8.85 -17.21 -8.21
CA ARG A 132 -10.30 -16.96 -8.09
C ARG A 132 -11.09 -18.26 -7.92
N LEU A 133 -10.70 -19.31 -8.65
CA LEU A 133 -11.35 -20.63 -8.62
C LEU A 133 -11.13 -21.33 -7.26
N LEU A 134 -9.93 -21.24 -6.70
CA LEU A 134 -9.62 -21.82 -5.39
C LEU A 134 -9.97 -20.91 -4.20
N ARG A 135 -10.51 -19.71 -4.43
CA ARG A 135 -11.00 -18.79 -3.38
C ARG A 135 -9.96 -18.45 -2.28
N LEU A 136 -8.65 -18.66 -2.54
CA LEU A 136 -7.57 -18.41 -1.56
C LEU A 136 -7.36 -16.94 -1.21
N GLY A 137 -7.88 -16.02 -2.03
CA GLY A 137 -7.74 -14.58 -1.82
C GLY A 137 -8.65 -14.00 -0.72
N GLY A 138 -9.52 -14.80 -0.11
CA GLY A 138 -10.50 -14.34 0.88
C GLY A 138 -11.49 -13.29 0.35
N THR A 139 -12.39 -12.84 1.21
CA THR A 139 -13.36 -11.75 0.95
C THR A 139 -12.78 -10.35 1.21
N ALA A 140 -11.47 -10.24 1.50
CA ALA A 140 -10.84 -8.96 1.80
C ALA A 140 -11.03 -7.94 0.65
N ALA A 141 -11.33 -6.69 0.98
CA ALA A 141 -11.46 -5.61 -0.01
C ALA A 141 -10.20 -5.50 -0.88
N LEU A 142 -10.35 -5.07 -2.15
CA LEU A 142 -9.18 -4.82 -2.98
C LEU A 142 -8.46 -3.56 -2.46
N PRO A 143 -7.13 -3.60 -2.28
CA PRO A 143 -6.39 -2.43 -1.81
C PRO A 143 -6.55 -1.28 -2.81
N ALA A 144 -6.82 -0.08 -2.32
CA ALA A 144 -7.00 1.13 -3.12
C ALA A 144 -5.65 1.73 -3.55
N PHE A 145 -5.60 2.30 -4.75
CA PHE A 145 -4.45 3.09 -5.19
C PHE A 145 -4.42 4.40 -4.41
N ALA A 146 -3.22 4.88 -4.09
CA ALA A 146 -3.01 6.15 -3.44
C ALA A 146 -2.60 7.18 -4.49
N SER A 147 -3.35 8.29 -4.60
CA SER A 147 -3.01 9.41 -5.46
C SER A 147 -2.75 10.65 -4.62
N LEU A 148 -1.54 11.21 -4.74
CA LEU A 148 -1.18 12.50 -4.17
C LEU A 148 -0.59 13.36 -5.29
N SER A 149 -1.17 14.53 -5.53
CA SER A 149 -0.53 15.56 -6.37
C SER A 149 0.53 16.27 -5.54
N LEU A 150 1.80 16.06 -5.89
CA LEU A 150 2.93 16.87 -5.43
C LEU A 150 3.19 18.02 -6.41
#